data_AF-A0A9P7ETI9-F1
#
_entry.id   AF-A0A9P7ETI9-F1
#
_cell.length_a   1.000
_cell.length_b   1.000
_cell.length_c   1.000
_cell.angle_alpha   90.00
_cell.angle_beta   90.00
_cell.angle_gamma   90.00
#
_symmetry.space_group_name_H-M   'P 1'
#
loop_
_entity.id
_entity.type
_entity.pdbx_description
1 polymer ?
#
loop_
_entity_poly.entity_id
_entity_poly.type
_entity_poly.pdbx_seq_one_letter_code
_entity_poly.pdbx_strand_id
1 'polypeptide(L)'
;MSIMYDYAIAPVDDHFLVLVEHSVEINVKALRPKVAAVVTEFPILKKLPPWFPGVSFVRDAIVQRTLVPMIMDMPFEHVKNNMATAGTAAPSVVSDALKRILVKTQDEEEAAILERGIKESSASGYVAASETVCFDMIYILAIY
;
A
#
# COMPACT_ATOMS: atom_id res chain seq x y z
N MET A 1 -6.76 -4.02 -8.47
CA MET A 1 -6.57 -2.55 -8.58
C MET A 1 -7.79 -1.80 -9.07
N SER A 2 -8.46 -2.23 -10.15
CA SER A 2 -9.60 -1.51 -10.76
C SER A 2 -10.68 -1.02 -9.77
N ILE A 3 -11.12 -1.85 -8.82
CA ILE A 3 -12.14 -1.45 -7.83
C ILE A 3 -11.67 -0.26 -6.96
N MET A 4 -10.40 -0.26 -6.56
CA MET A 4 -9.87 0.76 -5.64
C MET A 4 -9.46 2.03 -6.39
N TYR A 5 -8.81 1.89 -7.54
CA TYR A 5 -8.09 2.97 -8.21
C TYR A 5 -8.40 3.15 -9.69
N ASP A 6 -9.41 2.46 -10.23
CA ASP A 6 -9.70 2.46 -11.68
C ASP A 6 -8.46 2.07 -12.53
N TYR A 7 -7.55 1.32 -11.93
CA TYR A 7 -6.29 0.95 -12.55
C TYR A 7 -6.34 -0.51 -13.02
N ALA A 8 -6.21 -0.70 -14.34
CA ALA A 8 -6.05 -2.01 -14.95
C ALA A 8 -4.58 -2.41 -14.92
N ILE A 9 -4.27 -3.49 -14.20
CA ILE A 9 -2.91 -4.02 -14.11
C ILE A 9 -2.53 -4.61 -15.48
N ALA A 10 -1.36 -4.24 -15.99
CA ALA A 10 -0.83 -4.83 -17.21
C ALA A 10 -0.55 -6.34 -17.00
N PRO A 11 -0.78 -7.19 -18.01
CA PRO A 11 -0.63 -8.64 -17.85
C PRO A 11 0.83 -9.08 -17.65
N VAL A 12 1.81 -8.23 -18.00
CA VAL A 12 3.24 -8.50 -17.88
C VAL A 12 3.95 -7.23 -17.41
N ASP A 13 4.86 -7.37 -16.44
CA ASP A 13 5.76 -6.31 -15.93
C ASP A 13 5.06 -4.99 -15.57
N ASP A 14 3.89 -5.10 -14.93
CA ASP A 14 3.23 -3.93 -14.37
C ASP A 14 4.08 -3.34 -13.24
N HIS A 15 4.58 -2.12 -13.45
CA HIS A 15 5.49 -1.46 -12.52
C HIS A 15 4.89 -1.31 -11.11
N PHE A 16 3.58 -1.04 -11.02
CA PHE A 16 2.92 -0.92 -9.74
C PHE A 16 2.87 -2.27 -9.03
N LEU A 17 2.54 -3.34 -9.75
CA LEU A 17 2.52 -4.69 -9.18
C LEU A 17 3.90 -5.09 -8.65
N VAL A 18 4.98 -4.82 -9.39
CA VAL A 18 6.36 -5.11 -8.95
C VAL A 18 6.72 -4.38 -7.65
N LEU A 19 6.30 -3.12 -7.49
CA LEU A 19 6.52 -2.36 -6.26
C LEU A 19 5.79 -3.00 -5.08
N VAL A 20 4.53 -3.39 -5.28
CA VAL A 20 3.71 -4.04 -4.25
C VAL A 20 4.30 -5.40 -3.88
N GLU A 21 4.63 -6.25 -4.85
CA GLU A 21 5.23 -7.58 -4.62
C GLU A 21 6.53 -7.46 -3.82
N HIS A 22 7.43 -6.56 -4.22
CA HIS A 22 8.67 -6.33 -3.49
C HIS A 22 8.42 -5.86 -2.05
N SER A 23 7.41 -5.01 -1.83
CA SER A 23 7.02 -4.59 -0.49
C SER A 23 6.48 -5.75 0.35
N VAL A 24 5.59 -6.56 -0.22
CA VAL A 24 5.03 -7.74 0.45
C VAL A 24 6.13 -8.72 0.84
N GLU A 25 7.09 -9.00 -0.05
CA GLU A 25 8.22 -9.89 0.25
C GLU A 25 9.05 -9.41 1.44
N ILE A 26 9.31 -8.10 1.54
CA ILE A 26 10.04 -7.52 2.66
C ILE A 26 9.20 -7.64 3.94
N ASN A 27 7.90 -7.34 3.88
CA ASN A 27 7.00 -7.43 5.04
C ASN A 27 6.90 -8.85 5.58
N VAL A 28 6.75 -9.86 4.72
CA VAL A 28 6.71 -11.28 5.11
C VAL A 28 8.01 -11.72 5.79
N LYS A 29 9.16 -11.13 5.42
CA LYS A 29 10.46 -11.40 6.07
C LYS A 29 10.59 -10.66 7.41
N ALA A 30 10.22 -9.37 7.45
CA ALA A 30 10.41 -8.49 8.61
C ALA A 30 9.37 -8.70 9.72
N LEU A 31 8.13 -9.08 9.38
CA LEU A 31 7.01 -9.26 10.31
C LEU A 31 6.83 -10.69 10.79
N ARG A 32 7.83 -11.56 10.62
CA ARG A 32 7.79 -12.92 11.14
C ARG A 32 7.53 -12.87 12.65
N PRO A 33 6.68 -13.75 13.22
CA PRO A 33 6.33 -13.72 14.64
C PRO A 33 7.54 -13.67 15.58
N LYS A 34 8.62 -14.41 15.24
CA LYS A 34 9.88 -14.40 15.99
C LYS A 34 10.56 -13.03 16.00
N VAL A 35 10.59 -12.34 14.87
CA VAL A 35 11.19 -11.00 14.76
C VAL A 35 10.32 -9.98 15.50
N ALA A 36 9.00 -10.03 15.29
CA ALA A 36 8.06 -9.15 15.96
C ALA A 36 8.13 -9.27 17.50
N ALA A 37 8.20 -10.49 18.03
CA ALA A 37 8.34 -10.73 19.46
C ALA A 37 9.64 -10.11 20.02
N VAL A 38 10.77 -10.32 19.33
CA VAL A 38 12.08 -9.80 19.75
C VAL A 38 12.11 -8.26 19.71
N VAL A 39 11.55 -7.64 18.67
CA VAL A 39 11.50 -6.18 18.51
C VAL A 39 10.54 -5.54 19.52
N THR A 40 9.49 -6.24 19.91
CA THR A 40 8.53 -5.78 20.93
C THR A 40 9.15 -5.84 22.32
N GLU A 41 9.84 -6.92 22.67
CA GLU A 41 10.51 -7.10 23.95
C GLU A 41 11.75 -6.19 24.09
N PHE A 42 12.51 -6.02 23.02
CA PHE A 42 13.77 -5.24 23.02
C PHE A 42 13.68 -4.05 22.04
N PRO A 43 13.00 -2.96 22.41
CA PRO A 43 12.80 -1.81 21.52
C PRO A 43 14.11 -1.11 21.14
N ILE A 44 15.19 -1.32 21.90
CA ILE A 44 16.53 -0.80 21.60
C ILE A 44 17.05 -1.28 20.24
N LEU A 45 16.61 -2.46 19.78
CA LEU A 45 17.02 -3.01 18.50
C LEU A 45 16.55 -2.17 17.29
N LYS A 46 15.50 -1.34 17.46
CA LYS A 46 15.03 -0.39 16.43
C LYS A 46 16.00 0.75 16.17
N LYS A 47 16.90 1.04 17.12
CA LYS A 47 17.88 2.14 17.03
C LYS A 47 19.25 1.67 16.53
N LEU A 48 19.42 0.36 16.32
CA LEU A 48 20.69 -0.19 15.90
C LEU A 48 20.99 0.15 14.44
N PRO A 49 22.26 0.35 14.08
CA PRO A 49 22.64 0.58 12.69
C PRO A 49 22.29 -0.62 11.80
N PRO A 50 22.00 -0.41 10.51
CA PRO A 50 21.63 -1.47 9.57
C PRO A 50 22.72 -2.54 9.35
N TRP A 51 23.97 -2.25 9.68
CA TRP A 51 25.10 -3.19 9.54
C TRP A 51 25.22 -4.15 10.73
N PHE A 52 24.49 -3.93 11.83
CA PHE A 52 24.62 -4.73 13.03
C PHE A 52 24.07 -6.16 12.82
N PRO A 53 24.72 -7.21 13.35
CA PRO A 53 24.27 -8.58 13.15
C PRO A 53 22.90 -8.83 13.79
N GLY A 54 22.00 -9.51 13.07
CA GLY A 54 20.68 -9.88 13.58
C GLY A 54 19.59 -8.80 13.49
N VAL A 55 19.88 -7.63 12.90
CA VAL A 55 18.88 -6.56 12.67
C VAL A 55 18.53 -6.34 11.19
N SER A 56 18.36 -7.43 10.43
CA SER A 56 17.93 -7.34 9.03
C SER A 56 16.63 -6.55 8.88
N PHE A 57 15.72 -6.65 9.85
CA PHE A 57 14.46 -5.91 9.87
C PHE A 57 14.63 -4.37 9.87
N VAL A 58 15.76 -3.85 10.36
CA VAL A 58 16.06 -2.40 10.28
C VAL A 58 16.39 -2.01 8.83
N ARG A 59 17.15 -2.85 8.11
CA ARG A 59 17.42 -2.64 6.67
C ARG A 59 16.14 -2.74 5.87
N ASP A 60 15.33 -3.75 6.16
CA ASP A 60 14.03 -3.98 5.53
C ASP A 60 13.11 -2.77 5.75
N ALA A 61 13.08 -2.19 6.95
CA ALA A 61 12.33 -0.97 7.25
C ALA A 61 12.83 0.25 6.47
N ILE A 62 14.14 0.38 6.23
CA ILE A 62 14.71 1.46 5.41
C ILE A 62 14.24 1.32 3.96
N VAL A 63 14.26 0.12 3.40
CA VAL A 63 13.76 -0.13 2.03
C VAL A 63 12.26 0.14 1.96
N GLN A 64 11.49 -0.34 2.93
CA GLN A 64 10.05 -0.07 3.02
C GLN A 64 9.73 1.43 3.06
N ARG A 65 10.54 2.23 3.77
CA ARG A 65 10.38 3.69 3.81
C ARG A 65 10.47 4.34 2.42
N THR A 66 11.14 3.70 1.47
CA THR A 66 11.22 4.16 0.08
C THR A 66 10.08 3.62 -0.79
N LEU A 67 9.62 2.38 -0.56
CA LEU A 67 8.58 1.73 -1.35
C LEU A 67 7.17 2.23 -1.00
N VAL A 68 6.88 2.40 0.30
CA VAL A 68 5.54 2.75 0.80
C VAL A 68 4.99 4.03 0.15
N PRO A 69 5.74 5.15 0.05
CA PRO A 69 5.27 6.32 -0.68
C PRO A 69 4.91 6.02 -2.13
N MET A 70 5.74 5.25 -2.85
CA MET A 70 5.47 4.91 -4.26
C MET A 70 4.18 4.10 -4.43
N ILE A 71 3.94 3.14 -3.53
CA ILE A 71 2.72 2.31 -3.54
C ILE A 71 1.47 3.12 -3.21
N MET A 72 1.58 4.15 -2.37
CA MET A 72 0.46 5.04 -2.05
C MET A 72 0.23 6.10 -3.13
N ASP A 73 1.31 6.69 -3.64
CA ASP A 73 1.27 7.86 -4.52
C ASP A 73 0.87 7.45 -5.94
N MET A 74 1.52 6.44 -6.51
CA MET A 74 1.35 6.08 -7.92
C MET A 74 -0.12 5.82 -8.32
N PRO A 75 -0.88 4.95 -7.64
CA PRO A 75 -2.25 4.65 -8.06
C PRO A 75 -3.23 5.77 -7.67
N PHE A 76 -2.90 6.55 -6.64
CA PHE A 76 -3.71 7.68 -6.23
C PHE A 76 -3.61 8.85 -7.21
N GLU A 77 -2.38 9.19 -7.62
CA GLU A 77 -2.12 10.17 -8.66
C GLU A 77 -2.67 9.73 -10.02
N HIS A 78 -2.67 8.41 -10.32
CA HIS A 78 -3.35 7.89 -11.51
C HIS A 78 -4.84 8.27 -11.53
N VAL A 79 -5.56 8.05 -10.43
CA VAL A 79 -6.98 8.43 -10.33
C VAL A 79 -7.15 9.94 -10.49
N LYS A 80 -6.34 10.75 -9.80
CA LYS A 80 -6.41 12.22 -9.88
C LYS A 80 -6.17 12.73 -11.29
N ASN A 81 -5.16 12.19 -11.98
CA ASN A 81 -4.83 12.55 -13.35
C ASN A 81 -5.97 12.16 -14.30
N ASN A 82 -6.57 10.97 -14.15
CA ASN A 82 -7.72 10.55 -14.95
C ASN A 82 -8.93 11.45 -14.72
N MET A 83 -9.21 11.83 -13.47
CA MET A 83 -10.28 12.77 -13.13
C MET A 83 -10.06 14.15 -13.76
N ALA A 84 -8.81 14.64 -13.79
CA ALA A 84 -8.47 15.95 -14.34
C ALA A 84 -8.48 15.98 -15.88
N THR A 85 -8.00 14.93 -16.55
CA THR A 85 -7.77 14.92 -18.00
C THR A 85 -8.95 14.41 -18.83
N ALA A 86 -9.64 13.37 -18.36
CA ALA A 86 -10.73 12.74 -19.11
C ALA A 86 -12.12 13.26 -18.71
N GLY A 87 -12.20 14.13 -17.69
CA GLY A 87 -13.47 14.61 -17.13
C GLY A 87 -14.21 13.58 -16.27
N THR A 88 -13.86 12.29 -16.37
CA THR A 88 -14.35 11.21 -15.50
C THR A 88 -13.30 10.09 -15.40
N ALA A 89 -12.76 9.84 -14.21
CA ALA A 89 -12.22 8.53 -13.88
C ALA A 89 -13.37 7.51 -13.80
N ALA A 90 -13.14 6.27 -14.19
CA ALA A 90 -14.15 5.23 -14.04
C ALA A 90 -14.44 4.97 -12.56
N PRO A 91 -15.62 4.41 -12.23
CA PRO A 91 -16.05 4.25 -10.85
C PRO A 91 -15.07 3.40 -10.05
N SER A 92 -14.54 3.99 -8.98
CA SER A 92 -13.62 3.35 -8.05
C SER A 92 -13.76 3.98 -6.68
N VAL A 93 -13.35 3.25 -5.64
CA VAL A 93 -13.43 3.72 -4.25
C VAL A 93 -12.75 5.09 -4.08
N VAL A 94 -11.55 5.27 -4.65
CA VAL A 94 -10.83 6.55 -4.56
C VAL A 94 -11.52 7.64 -5.35
N SER A 95 -11.96 7.39 -6.58
CA SER A 95 -12.64 8.42 -7.40
C SER A 95 -13.95 8.88 -6.75
N ASP A 96 -14.72 7.97 -6.15
CA ASP A 96 -15.97 8.28 -5.46
C ASP A 96 -15.71 9.05 -4.16
N ALA A 97 -14.66 8.68 -3.42
CA ALA A 97 -14.27 9.37 -2.20
C ALA A 97 -13.78 10.81 -2.50
N LEU A 98 -12.97 10.99 -3.54
CA LEU A 98 -12.49 12.31 -4.00
C LEU A 98 -13.65 13.20 -4.45
N LYS A 99 -14.60 12.66 -5.24
CA LYS A 99 -15.81 13.40 -5.63
C LYS A 99 -16.62 13.87 -4.42
N ARG A 100 -16.72 13.03 -3.37
CA ARG A 100 -17.43 13.40 -2.13
C ARG A 100 -16.74 14.53 -1.38
N ILE A 101 -15.41 14.54 -1.31
CA ILE A 101 -14.65 15.66 -0.71
C ILE A 101 -14.96 16.96 -1.46
N LEU A 102 -14.83 16.94 -2.80
CA LEU A 102 -15.06 18.11 -3.65
C LEU A 102 -16.47 18.71 -3.50
N VAL A 103 -17.48 17.88 -3.22
CA VAL A 103 -18.87 18.32 -3.06
C VAL A 103 -19.18 18.79 -1.63
N LYS A 104 -18.60 18.15 -0.61
CA LYS A 104 -19.01 18.34 0.79
C LYS A 104 -18.11 19.28 1.58
N THR A 105 -16.88 19.49 1.15
CA THR A 105 -15.88 20.23 1.91
C THR A 105 -15.47 21.47 1.14
N GLN A 106 -15.67 22.64 1.75
CA GLN A 106 -15.27 23.94 1.19
C GLN A 106 -13.94 24.43 1.76
N ASP A 107 -13.51 23.87 2.89
CA ASP A 107 -12.23 24.17 3.54
C ASP A 107 -11.11 23.33 2.90
N GLU A 108 -10.08 24.00 2.38
CA GLU A 108 -8.94 23.34 1.74
C GLU A 108 -8.11 22.51 2.73
N GLU A 109 -8.00 22.93 4.00
CA GLU A 109 -7.24 22.22 5.01
C GLU A 109 -7.94 20.90 5.40
N GLU A 110 -9.27 20.96 5.61
CA GLU A 110 -10.07 19.77 5.89
C GLU A 110 -10.06 18.79 4.70
N ALA A 111 -10.16 19.32 3.48
CA ALA A 111 -10.09 18.51 2.26
C ALA A 111 -8.75 17.77 2.14
N ALA A 112 -7.63 18.44 2.43
CA ALA A 112 -6.30 17.84 2.39
C ALA A 112 -6.12 16.72 3.43
N ILE A 113 -6.68 16.88 4.63
CA ILE A 113 -6.66 15.85 5.68
C ILE A 113 -7.45 14.61 5.24
N LEU A 114 -8.64 14.81 4.68
CA LEU A 114 -9.49 13.72 4.18
C LEU A 114 -8.83 13.01 2.99
N GLU A 115 -8.25 13.76 2.06
CA GLU A 115 -7.53 13.23 0.90
C GLU A 115 -6.40 12.30 1.34
N ARG A 116 -5.58 12.73 2.31
CA ARG A 116 -4.53 11.89 2.89
C ARG A 116 -5.10 10.62 3.53
N GLY A 117 -6.18 10.74 4.30
CA GLY A 117 -6.84 9.59 4.92
C GLY A 117 -7.35 8.57 3.90
N ILE A 118 -7.95 9.03 2.80
CA ILE A 118 -8.41 8.15 1.71
C ILE A 118 -7.22 7.47 1.02
N LYS A 119 -6.15 8.21 0.77
CA LYS A 119 -4.93 7.67 0.15
C LYS A 119 -4.32 6.54 0.97
N GLU A 120 -4.11 6.78 2.27
CA GLU A 120 -3.54 5.80 3.19
C GLU A 120 -4.45 4.58 3.39
N SER A 121 -5.74 4.81 3.61
CA SER A 121 -6.71 3.72 3.81
C SER A 121 -6.92 2.87 2.57
N SER A 122 -6.96 3.49 1.38
CA SER A 122 -7.12 2.76 0.11
C SER A 122 -5.90 1.90 -0.18
N ALA A 123 -4.69 2.41 0.09
CA ALA A 123 -3.45 1.67 -0.14
C ALA A 123 -3.34 0.48 0.81
N SER A 124 -3.60 0.70 2.09
CA SER A 124 -3.64 -0.36 3.10
C SER A 124 -4.69 -1.42 2.76
N GLY A 125 -5.91 -0.99 2.39
CA GLY A 125 -7.00 -1.88 2.01
C GLY A 125 -6.67 -2.74 0.79
N TYR A 126 -6.02 -2.16 -0.22
CA TYR A 126 -5.59 -2.92 -1.40
C TYR A 126 -4.52 -3.96 -1.07
N VAL A 127 -3.46 -3.58 -0.35
CA VAL A 127 -2.36 -4.49 0.01
C VAL A 127 -2.88 -5.65 0.85
N ALA A 128 -3.68 -5.36 1.90
CA ALA A 128 -4.25 -6.39 2.75
C ALA A 128 -5.14 -7.37 1.99
N ALA A 129 -6.04 -6.85 1.12
CA ALA A 129 -6.92 -7.70 0.32
C ALA A 129 -6.14 -8.54 -0.71
N SER A 130 -5.09 -7.98 -1.31
CA SER A 130 -4.26 -8.70 -2.28
C SER A 130 -3.54 -9.89 -1.63
N GLU A 131 -3.00 -9.70 -0.42
CA GLU A 131 -2.31 -10.77 0.31
C GLU A 131 -3.28 -11.90 0.71
N THR A 132 -4.42 -11.56 1.32
CA THR A 132 -5.37 -12.58 1.82
C THR A 132 -5.95 -13.44 0.69
N VAL A 133 -6.31 -12.83 -0.43
CA VAL A 133 -6.87 -13.56 -1.58
C VAL A 133 -5.83 -14.52 -2.20
N CYS A 134 -4.55 -14.13 -2.23
CA CYS A 134 -3.46 -14.99 -2.68
C CYS A 134 -3.28 -16.21 -1.75
N PHE A 135 -3.29 -15.98 -0.43
CA PHE A 135 -3.23 -17.07 0.55
C PHE A 135 -4.40 -18.04 0.41
N ASP A 136 -5.62 -17.52 0.26
CA ASP A 136 -6.83 -18.35 0.09
C ASP A 136 -6.76 -19.18 -1.20
N MET A 137 -6.26 -18.62 -2.32
CA MET A 137 -6.10 -19.35 -3.57
C MET A 137 -5.12 -20.52 -3.43
N ILE A 138 -3.97 -20.31 -2.79
CA ILE A 138 -2.98 -21.37 -2.52
C ILE A 138 -3.60 -22.45 -1.63
N TYR A 139 -4.36 -22.05 -0.61
CA TYR A 139 -5.03 -23.00 0.29
C TYR A 139 -6.05 -23.87 -0.45
N ILE A 140 -6.89 -23.26 -1.30
CA ILE A 140 -7.85 -24.00 -2.13
C ILE A 140 -7.12 -25.00 -3.03
N LEU A 141 -6.05 -24.57 -3.72
CA LEU A 141 -5.26 -25.45 -4.58
C LEU A 141 -4.55 -26.58 -3.81
N ALA A 142 -4.23 -26.39 -2.53
CA ALA A 142 -3.61 -27.42 -1.71
C ALA A 142 -4.59 -28.49 -1.21
N ILE A 143 -5.89 -28.20 -1.22
CA ILE A 143 -6.95 -29.13 -0.77
C ILE A 143 -7.41 -30.08 -1.89
N TYR A 144 -7.27 -29.67 -3.16
CA TYR A 144 -7.61 -30.47 -4.34
C TYR A 144 -6.40 -31.22 -4.91
#